data_AF-A0A2E4E2Y2-F1
#
_entry.id   AF-A0A2E4E2Y2-F1
#
_cell.length_a   1.000
_cell.length_b   1.000
_cell.length_c   1.000
_cell.angle_alpha   90.00
_cell.angle_beta   90.00
_cell.angle_gamma   90.00
#
_symmetry.space_group_name_H-M   'P 1'
#
loop_
_entity.id
_entity.type
_entity.pdbx_description
1 polymer ?
#
loop_
_entity_poly.entity_id
_entity_poly.type
_entity_poly.pdbx_seq_one_letter_code
_entity_poly.pdbx_strand_id
1 'polypeptide(L)'
;MSLKTFFKKKSLGILVHPSSLPGGVYCGTFGNSAKEWISKLSENKIGYWQFLPLTPTDSTGSPYSSPSSFALNPWFLDINELINKGFIFKSNLEELNLQNQNQNSYFDFDLADNLSKILGEQLLLAWDLQSEQIKDDFNQWVIDNSWVEDYSLFTVIREEFEMLPWWQWPLEFKEKRLESLKSWIKDRNEEILKKRLIQWHLDNQWRTIKEFAKSKNVKLIGDLPFYVSRDSADVWSNKSLFSLSQKGDLLFQSGVPPDYFSSTGQLWGTPTYYWSKHKRSNFFWWRKRFKRQFELVDILRLDHFRALAGYWRVDGDATTAINGKWIRSPGKELLNHLKKELKTDFLPIIAEDLGLITKDVETLRENFKLPGMKILQFAFDGNENNPYLPKNIEGENWVVYTGTHDNSTSTSWWESLEDHVKKSILDNHNFNQDPSWNLIEMGMQTKACLFISPLQDILSLDDSCRLNTPGTTDNNWRWILNKSLEIIEKDLKKYSELGKDYGRL
;
A
#
# COMPACT_ATOMS: atom_id res chain seq x y z
N MET A 1 30.78 2.22 -14.19
CA MET A 1 30.80 2.25 -12.71
C MET A 1 29.46 1.75 -12.22
N SER A 2 29.43 0.63 -11.50
CA SER A 2 28.20 0.15 -10.84
C SER A 2 27.71 1.26 -9.91
N LEU A 3 26.54 1.83 -10.22
CA LEU A 3 25.81 2.61 -9.24
C LEU A 3 25.56 1.68 -8.06
N LYS A 4 26.18 1.95 -6.92
CA LYS A 4 25.81 1.31 -5.65
C LYS A 4 24.34 1.70 -5.42
N THR A 5 23.42 0.79 -5.69
CA THR A 5 22.01 0.87 -5.28
C THR A 5 21.79 -0.21 -4.22
N PHE A 6 20.65 -0.23 -3.53
CA PHE A 6 20.32 -1.35 -2.64
C PHE A 6 19.95 -2.64 -3.41
N PHE A 7 19.72 -2.55 -4.72
CA PHE A 7 19.65 -3.69 -5.64
C PHE A 7 21.07 -4.08 -6.08
N LYS A 8 21.48 -5.31 -5.76
CA LYS A 8 22.83 -5.83 -6.04
C LYS A 8 22.94 -6.55 -7.39
N LYS A 9 21.82 -6.99 -7.95
CA LYS A 9 21.72 -7.73 -9.21
C LYS A 9 20.35 -7.48 -9.84
N LYS A 10 20.21 -7.78 -11.14
CA LYS A 10 18.90 -7.83 -11.78
C LYS A 10 18.04 -8.88 -11.09
N SER A 11 16.77 -8.60 -10.91
CA SER A 11 15.86 -9.49 -10.18
C SER A 11 14.44 -9.47 -10.74
N LEU A 12 13.67 -10.46 -10.32
CA LEU A 12 12.22 -10.57 -10.54
C LEU A 12 11.44 -10.30 -9.25
N GLY A 13 10.30 -9.67 -9.40
CA GLY A 13 9.25 -9.63 -8.39
C GLY A 13 7.86 -9.89 -8.97
N ILE A 14 6.91 -10.06 -8.06
CA ILE A 14 5.48 -10.15 -8.38
C ILE A 14 4.71 -9.14 -7.53
N LEU A 15 3.76 -8.44 -8.15
CA LEU A 15 2.78 -7.61 -7.48
C LEU A 15 1.50 -8.43 -7.23
N VAL A 16 1.19 -8.64 -5.95
CA VAL A 16 -0.10 -9.18 -5.49
C VAL A 16 -0.35 -8.74 -4.05
N HIS A 17 -1.51 -8.19 -3.76
CA HIS A 17 -1.84 -7.74 -2.40
C HIS A 17 -2.25 -8.94 -1.52
N PRO A 18 -1.95 -8.97 -0.21
CA PRO A 18 -2.35 -10.09 0.66
C PRO A 18 -3.84 -10.40 0.60
N SER A 19 -4.71 -9.40 0.44
CA SER A 19 -6.16 -9.64 0.31
C SER A 19 -6.51 -10.51 -0.89
N SER A 20 -5.70 -10.48 -1.96
CA SER A 20 -5.90 -11.26 -3.17
C SER A 20 -5.37 -12.69 -3.08
N LEU A 21 -4.62 -13.04 -2.02
CA LEU A 21 -4.14 -14.40 -1.82
C LEU A 21 -5.27 -15.31 -1.30
N PRO A 22 -5.30 -16.59 -1.70
CA PRO A 22 -6.25 -17.55 -1.16
C PRO A 22 -5.84 -17.98 0.27
N GLY A 23 -6.74 -18.66 0.98
CA GLY A 23 -6.39 -19.42 2.20
C GLY A 23 -6.76 -18.79 3.54
N GLY A 24 -7.40 -17.62 3.56
CA GLY A 24 -8.10 -17.12 4.76
C GLY A 24 -9.62 -17.31 4.65
N VAL A 25 -10.36 -16.88 5.68
CA VAL A 25 -11.83 -17.03 5.75
C VAL A 25 -12.51 -16.22 4.63
N TYR A 26 -12.06 -14.98 4.43
CA TYR A 26 -12.65 -14.03 3.47
C TYR A 26 -11.66 -13.39 2.51
N CYS A 27 -10.39 -13.31 2.90
CA CYS A 27 -9.27 -12.86 2.07
C CYS A 27 -7.98 -13.48 2.62
N GLY A 28 -6.86 -13.36 1.92
CA GLY A 28 -5.57 -13.80 2.44
C GLY A 28 -5.16 -13.04 3.71
N THR A 29 -4.51 -13.73 4.63
CA THR A 29 -4.16 -13.23 5.98
C THR A 29 -2.65 -13.23 6.22
N PHE A 30 -2.20 -12.67 7.36
CA PHE A 30 -0.82 -12.74 7.84
C PHE A 30 -0.45 -14.11 8.47
N GLY A 31 -1.18 -15.17 8.11
CA GLY A 31 -0.94 -16.53 8.55
C GLY A 31 -0.34 -17.40 7.46
N ASN A 32 -0.92 -18.59 7.28
CA ASN A 32 -0.39 -19.59 6.36
C ASN A 32 -0.48 -19.15 4.89
N SER A 33 -1.53 -18.40 4.53
CA SER A 33 -1.70 -17.79 3.20
C SER A 33 -0.46 -17.04 2.72
N ALA A 34 0.05 -16.09 3.53
CA ALA A 34 1.27 -15.35 3.21
C ALA A 34 2.53 -16.22 3.23
N LYS A 35 2.65 -17.20 4.16
CA LYS A 35 3.81 -18.11 4.24
C LYS A 35 3.92 -19.04 3.03
N GLU A 36 2.79 -19.57 2.56
CA GLU A 36 2.76 -20.40 1.36
C GLU A 36 3.13 -19.59 0.12
N TRP A 37 2.59 -18.37 -0.01
CA TRP A 37 2.98 -17.46 -1.09
C TRP A 37 4.48 -17.16 -1.12
N ILE A 38 5.06 -16.79 0.03
CA ILE A 38 6.51 -16.57 0.16
C ILE A 38 7.30 -17.84 -0.21
N SER A 39 6.80 -19.02 0.16
CA SER A 39 7.45 -20.29 -0.18
C SER A 39 7.43 -20.52 -1.69
N LYS A 40 6.31 -20.29 -2.36
CA LYS A 40 6.20 -20.39 -3.83
C LYS A 40 7.12 -19.41 -4.55
N LEU A 41 7.24 -18.18 -4.05
CA LEU A 41 8.20 -17.21 -4.59
C LEU A 41 9.64 -17.71 -4.47
N SER A 42 10.03 -18.19 -3.28
CA SER A 42 11.38 -18.68 -2.99
C SER A 42 11.74 -19.93 -3.79
N GLU A 43 10.83 -20.90 -3.88
CA GLU A 43 10.96 -22.13 -4.69
C GLU A 43 11.18 -21.80 -6.18
N ASN A 44 10.49 -20.77 -6.68
CA ASN A 44 10.63 -20.28 -8.05
C ASN A 44 11.70 -19.17 -8.19
N LYS A 45 12.56 -18.94 -7.19
CA LYS A 45 13.64 -17.94 -7.22
C LYS A 45 13.20 -16.50 -7.54
N ILE A 46 11.95 -16.17 -7.23
CA ILE A 46 11.41 -14.82 -7.35
C ILE A 46 11.73 -14.09 -6.05
N GLY A 47 12.60 -13.08 -6.14
CA GLY A 47 13.23 -12.48 -4.96
C GLY A 47 12.43 -11.36 -4.28
N TYR A 48 11.33 -10.90 -4.88
CA TYR A 48 10.58 -9.72 -4.41
C TYR A 48 9.07 -9.96 -4.44
N TRP A 49 8.41 -9.65 -3.33
CA TRP A 49 6.96 -9.57 -3.23
C TRP A 49 6.57 -8.11 -3.03
N GLN A 50 5.87 -7.53 -4.01
CA GLN A 50 5.28 -6.19 -3.87
C GLN A 50 3.79 -6.29 -3.55
N PHE A 51 3.34 -5.41 -2.66
CA PHE A 51 1.94 -5.24 -2.28
C PHE A 51 1.62 -3.77 -2.05
N LEU A 52 0.32 -3.47 -2.02
CA LEU A 52 -0.24 -2.14 -1.73
C LEU A 52 -0.17 -1.81 -0.22
N PRO A 53 -0.55 -0.61 0.23
CA PRO A 53 -0.52 -0.28 1.65
C PRO A 53 -1.28 -1.31 2.50
N LEU A 54 -0.68 -1.77 3.60
CA LEU A 54 -1.29 -2.74 4.52
C LEU A 54 -2.23 -2.09 5.54
N THR A 55 -2.49 -0.79 5.39
CA THR A 55 -3.29 0.02 6.30
C THR A 55 -4.78 -0.30 6.17
N PRO A 56 -5.61 -0.03 7.19
CA PRO A 56 -7.06 -0.12 7.07
C PRO A 56 -7.56 0.71 5.89
N THR A 57 -8.68 0.34 5.30
CA THR A 57 -9.21 1.02 4.10
C THR A 57 -10.29 2.03 4.45
N ASP A 58 -10.72 2.81 3.47
CA ASP A 58 -12.03 3.47 3.53
C ASP A 58 -13.17 2.48 3.27
N SER A 59 -14.41 2.97 3.24
CA SER A 59 -15.62 2.19 2.96
C SER A 59 -15.68 1.63 1.53
N THR A 60 -14.81 2.09 0.63
CA THR A 60 -14.71 1.56 -0.75
C THR A 60 -13.62 0.49 -0.87
N GLY A 61 -12.93 0.16 0.24
CA GLY A 61 -11.85 -0.81 0.26
C GLY A 61 -10.50 -0.27 -0.22
N SER A 62 -10.36 1.04 -0.43
CA SER A 62 -9.12 1.62 -0.93
C SER A 62 -8.01 1.62 0.13
N PRO A 63 -6.86 0.96 -0.12
CA PRO A 63 -5.72 1.01 0.80
C PRO A 63 -4.99 2.36 0.75
N TYR A 64 -5.30 3.22 -0.23
CA TYR A 64 -4.74 4.57 -0.37
C TYR A 64 -5.52 5.64 0.40
N SER A 65 -6.73 5.30 0.87
CA SER A 65 -7.63 6.19 1.61
C SER A 65 -7.79 5.73 3.06
N SER A 66 -6.69 5.56 3.79
CA SER A 66 -6.73 4.96 5.12
C SER A 66 -7.16 5.91 6.25
N PRO A 67 -7.91 5.44 7.27
CA PRO A 67 -8.08 6.15 8.54
C PRO A 67 -6.80 6.18 9.40
N SER A 68 -5.73 5.48 9.02
CA SER A 68 -4.44 5.53 9.73
C SER A 68 -3.27 5.13 8.85
N SER A 69 -2.22 5.96 8.81
CA SER A 69 -0.99 5.64 8.08
C SER A 69 -0.01 4.72 8.84
N PHE A 70 -0.39 4.27 10.05
CA PHE A 70 0.43 3.46 10.95
C PHE A 70 -0.15 2.07 11.23
N ALA A 71 -1.49 1.98 11.31
CA ALA A 71 -2.20 0.76 11.65
C ALA A 71 -2.11 -0.29 10.53
N LEU A 72 -2.32 -1.55 10.88
CA LEU A 72 -2.51 -2.66 9.95
C LEU A 72 -4.01 -2.95 9.81
N ASN A 73 -4.44 -3.36 8.61
CA ASN A 73 -5.82 -3.68 8.34
C ASN A 73 -6.26 -4.93 9.15
N PRO A 74 -7.31 -4.85 9.98
CA PRO A 74 -7.86 -5.99 10.72
C PRO A 74 -8.23 -7.21 9.89
N TRP A 75 -8.54 -7.03 8.60
CA TRP A 75 -8.86 -8.13 7.68
C TRP A 75 -7.77 -9.19 7.59
N PHE A 76 -6.52 -8.80 7.83
CA PHE A 76 -5.37 -9.70 7.70
C PHE A 76 -5.07 -10.52 8.95
N LEU A 77 -5.84 -10.37 10.03
CA LEU A 77 -5.63 -11.09 11.27
C LEU A 77 -5.95 -12.58 11.09
N ASP A 78 -4.94 -13.44 11.20
CA ASP A 78 -5.09 -14.87 11.00
C ASP A 78 -5.68 -15.56 12.23
N ILE A 79 -6.91 -16.05 12.09
CA ILE A 79 -7.66 -16.71 13.15
C ILE A 79 -7.02 -18.03 13.60
N ASN A 80 -6.47 -18.81 12.67
CA ASN A 80 -5.88 -20.11 12.97
C ASN A 80 -4.64 -19.95 13.86
N GLU A 81 -3.81 -18.95 13.59
CA GLU A 81 -2.67 -18.62 14.44
C GLU A 81 -3.10 -18.19 15.86
N LEU A 82 -4.20 -17.42 15.99
CA LEU A 82 -4.73 -17.05 17.31
C LEU A 82 -5.20 -18.28 18.10
N ILE A 83 -5.93 -19.20 17.48
CA ILE A 83 -6.39 -20.44 18.11
C ILE A 83 -5.19 -21.31 18.52
N ASN A 84 -4.26 -21.54 17.60
CA ASN A 84 -3.11 -22.41 17.83
C ASN A 84 -2.20 -21.91 18.98
N LYS A 85 -2.14 -20.58 19.17
CA LYS A 85 -1.38 -19.96 20.26
C LYS A 85 -2.21 -19.74 21.54
N GLY A 86 -3.49 -20.09 21.56
CA GLY A 86 -4.36 -19.95 22.73
C GLY A 86 -4.78 -18.50 23.05
N PHE A 87 -4.71 -17.60 22.08
CA PHE A 87 -5.16 -16.22 22.25
C PHE A 87 -6.68 -16.06 22.10
N ILE A 88 -7.34 -17.02 21.44
CA ILE A 88 -8.80 -17.17 21.38
C ILE A 88 -9.15 -18.65 21.50
N PHE A 89 -10.37 -18.98 21.97
CA PHE A 89 -10.81 -20.35 22.15
C PHE A 89 -11.68 -20.84 20.98
N LYS A 90 -11.45 -22.07 20.49
CA LYS A 90 -12.20 -22.65 19.37
C LYS A 90 -13.70 -22.78 19.65
N SER A 91 -14.08 -23.15 20.87
CA SER A 91 -15.47 -23.28 21.29
C SER A 91 -16.28 -22.01 21.02
N ASN A 92 -15.67 -20.85 21.25
CA ASN A 92 -16.34 -19.57 21.08
C ASN A 92 -16.54 -19.19 19.61
N LEU A 93 -15.82 -19.86 18.68
CA LEU A 93 -15.94 -19.62 17.25
C LEU A 93 -16.99 -20.51 16.58
N GLU A 94 -17.20 -21.73 17.08
CA GLU A 94 -18.25 -22.62 16.56
C GLU A 94 -19.66 -22.07 16.82
N GLU A 95 -19.79 -21.16 17.79
CA GLU A 95 -21.00 -20.39 18.06
C GLU A 95 -21.23 -19.23 17.06
N LEU A 96 -20.22 -18.90 16.26
CA LEU A 96 -20.28 -17.80 15.30
C LEU A 96 -20.78 -18.31 13.96
N ASN A 97 -21.93 -17.80 13.53
CA ASN A 97 -22.49 -18.06 12.20
C ASN A 97 -21.67 -17.35 11.11
N LEU A 98 -20.41 -17.78 10.91
CA LEU A 98 -19.57 -17.30 9.81
C LEU A 98 -20.25 -17.64 8.48
N GLN A 99 -20.60 -16.60 7.72
CA GLN A 99 -21.25 -16.77 6.44
C GLN A 99 -20.23 -17.26 5.41
N ASN A 100 -20.62 -18.20 4.56
CA ASN A 100 -19.81 -18.57 3.41
C ASN A 100 -19.81 -17.41 2.40
N GLN A 101 -18.64 -17.00 1.94
CA GLN A 101 -18.56 -16.16 0.74
C GLN A 101 -19.10 -16.94 -0.46
N ASN A 102 -19.88 -16.27 -1.31
CA ASN A 102 -20.22 -16.82 -2.62
C ASN A 102 -18.91 -17.11 -3.40
N GLN A 103 -18.86 -18.21 -4.16
CA GLN A 103 -17.67 -18.74 -4.87
C GLN A 103 -17.10 -17.83 -5.98
N ASN A 104 -17.41 -16.54 -5.97
CA ASN A 104 -16.88 -15.59 -6.93
C ASN A 104 -15.49 -15.12 -6.50
N SER A 105 -14.63 -14.74 -7.45
CA SER A 105 -13.28 -14.17 -7.22
C SER A 105 -13.30 -12.78 -6.57
N TYR A 106 -14.27 -12.51 -5.69
CA TYR A 106 -14.62 -11.19 -5.16
C TYR A 106 -14.67 -11.20 -3.63
N PHE A 107 -13.90 -10.30 -3.05
CA PHE A 107 -13.84 -10.01 -1.63
C PHE A 107 -15.04 -9.17 -1.17
N ASP A 108 -15.65 -9.59 -0.07
CA ASP A 108 -16.69 -8.83 0.61
C ASP A 108 -16.12 -8.14 1.85
N PHE A 109 -16.06 -6.82 1.81
CA PHE A 109 -15.51 -5.99 2.88
C PHE A 109 -16.36 -6.06 4.15
N ASP A 110 -17.69 -6.12 4.04
CA ASP A 110 -18.59 -6.11 5.20
C ASP A 110 -18.43 -7.41 5.99
N LEU A 111 -18.28 -8.54 5.30
CA LEU A 111 -17.98 -9.83 5.94
C LEU A 111 -16.63 -9.79 6.67
N ALA A 112 -15.61 -9.18 6.07
CA ALA A 112 -14.27 -9.05 6.67
C ALA A 112 -14.24 -8.11 7.89
N ASP A 113 -14.97 -7.00 7.83
CA ASP A 113 -15.14 -6.07 8.95
C ASP A 113 -15.90 -6.73 10.10
N ASN A 114 -16.95 -7.49 9.80
CA ASN A 114 -17.72 -8.23 10.80
C ASN A 114 -16.85 -9.30 11.49
N LEU A 115 -16.05 -10.05 10.72
CA LEU A 115 -15.08 -10.99 11.31
C LEU A 115 -14.08 -10.28 12.22
N SER A 116 -13.60 -9.09 11.82
CA SER A 116 -12.65 -8.32 12.63
C SER A 116 -13.24 -7.88 13.97
N LYS A 117 -14.52 -7.46 13.98
CA LYS A 117 -15.25 -7.12 15.22
C LYS A 117 -15.39 -8.33 16.14
N ILE A 118 -15.82 -9.45 15.58
CA ILE A 118 -15.93 -10.73 16.25
C ILE A 118 -14.60 -11.13 16.90
N LEU A 119 -13.49 -11.07 16.16
CA LEU A 119 -12.16 -11.42 16.67
C LEU A 119 -11.75 -10.50 17.82
N GLY A 120 -12.12 -9.21 17.77
CA GLY A 120 -11.96 -8.28 18.87
C GLY A 120 -12.65 -8.77 20.15
N GLU A 121 -13.92 -9.17 20.07
CA GLU A 121 -14.65 -9.71 21.23
C GLU A 121 -13.99 -10.97 21.78
N GLN A 122 -13.55 -11.88 20.90
CA GLN A 122 -12.91 -13.12 21.33
C GLN A 122 -11.56 -12.89 22.04
N LEU A 123 -10.77 -11.94 21.54
CA LEU A 123 -9.53 -11.53 22.19
C LEU A 123 -9.78 -10.92 23.56
N LEU A 124 -10.84 -10.10 23.70
CA LEU A 124 -11.22 -9.50 24.97
C LEU A 124 -11.67 -10.57 25.98
N LEU A 125 -12.54 -11.50 25.57
CA LEU A 125 -13.03 -12.59 26.43
C LEU A 125 -11.89 -13.48 26.94
N ALA A 126 -10.86 -13.68 26.13
CA ALA A 126 -9.70 -14.48 26.50
C ALA A 126 -8.63 -13.69 27.28
N TRP A 127 -8.76 -12.36 27.39
CA TRP A 127 -7.68 -11.47 27.87
C TRP A 127 -7.30 -11.71 29.33
N ASP A 128 -8.28 -11.83 30.22
CA ASP A 128 -8.03 -12.03 31.65
C ASP A 128 -7.33 -13.35 31.95
N LEU A 129 -7.53 -14.35 31.07
CA LEU A 129 -6.93 -15.67 31.14
C LEU A 129 -5.52 -15.74 30.55
N GLN A 130 -5.06 -14.69 29.85
CA GLN A 130 -3.70 -14.63 29.33
C GLN A 130 -2.67 -14.51 30.47
N SER A 131 -1.47 -15.03 30.24
CA SER A 131 -0.38 -14.97 31.21
C SER A 131 0.07 -13.52 31.46
N GLU A 132 0.64 -13.26 32.64
CA GLU A 132 1.19 -11.93 32.96
C GLU A 132 2.30 -11.51 31.98
N GLN A 133 3.11 -12.44 31.49
CA GLN A 133 4.12 -12.14 30.47
C GLN A 133 3.50 -11.59 29.18
N ILE A 134 2.38 -12.16 28.73
CA ILE A 134 1.66 -11.68 27.54
C ILE A 134 1.14 -10.26 27.76
N LYS A 135 0.60 -9.99 28.95
CA LYS A 135 0.09 -8.66 29.32
C LYS A 135 1.23 -7.63 29.37
N ASP A 136 2.39 -8.01 29.92
CA ASP A 136 3.58 -7.16 29.96
C ASP A 136 4.13 -6.87 28.56
N ASP A 137 4.24 -7.89 27.70
CA ASP A 137 4.67 -7.73 26.29
C ASP A 137 3.74 -6.81 25.51
N PHE A 138 2.42 -6.95 25.72
CA PHE A 138 1.41 -6.06 25.15
C PHE A 138 1.58 -4.62 25.63
N ASN A 139 1.70 -4.40 26.95
CA ASN A 139 1.87 -3.07 27.52
C ASN A 139 3.15 -2.39 27.02
N GLN A 140 4.25 -3.13 26.94
CA GLN A 140 5.50 -2.63 26.37
C GLN A 140 5.34 -2.26 24.89
N TRP A 141 4.65 -3.09 24.11
CA TRP A 141 4.37 -2.78 22.70
C TRP A 141 3.52 -1.51 22.54
N VAL A 142 2.52 -1.29 23.39
CA VAL A 142 1.70 -0.06 23.38
C VAL A 142 2.57 1.18 23.65
N ILE A 143 3.50 1.11 24.61
CA ILE A 143 4.45 2.20 24.91
C ILE A 143 5.32 2.51 23.68
N ASP A 144 5.89 1.48 23.07
CA ASP A 144 6.76 1.62 21.89
C ASP A 144 6.00 2.11 20.65
N ASN A 145 4.69 1.83 20.59
CA ASN A 145 3.79 2.15 19.49
C ASN A 145 2.72 3.18 19.89
N SER A 146 3.14 4.31 20.48
CA SER A 146 2.24 5.43 20.87
C SER A 146 1.17 5.88 19.85
N TRP A 147 1.34 5.59 18.55
CA TRP A 147 0.32 5.85 17.53
C TRP A 147 -0.96 5.02 17.73
N VAL A 148 -0.87 3.84 18.37
CA VAL A 148 -2.02 2.96 18.62
C VAL A 148 -3.03 3.61 19.55
N GLU A 149 -2.58 4.44 20.47
CA GLU A 149 -3.45 5.17 21.39
C GLU A 149 -4.41 6.07 20.62
N ASP A 150 -3.86 6.86 19.70
CA ASP A 150 -4.61 7.78 18.86
C ASP A 150 -5.52 7.03 17.88
N TYR A 151 -5.03 5.94 17.31
CA TYR A 151 -5.80 5.11 16.38
C TYR A 151 -7.00 4.44 17.06
N SER A 152 -6.80 3.80 18.22
CA SER A 152 -7.85 3.10 18.94
C SER A 152 -8.93 4.07 19.43
N LEU A 153 -8.55 5.23 19.97
CA LEU A 153 -9.50 6.26 20.35
C LEU A 153 -10.28 6.77 19.14
N PHE A 154 -9.58 7.15 18.07
CA PHE A 154 -10.21 7.64 16.84
C PHE A 154 -11.22 6.64 16.27
N THR A 155 -10.88 5.35 16.25
CA THR A 155 -11.75 4.29 15.69
C THR A 155 -12.99 4.08 16.54
N VAL A 156 -12.85 3.99 17.87
CA VAL A 156 -14.01 3.81 18.77
C VAL A 156 -14.92 5.05 18.75
N ILE A 157 -14.35 6.25 18.66
CA ILE A 157 -15.14 7.48 18.52
C ILE A 157 -15.91 7.49 17.19
N ARG A 158 -15.29 7.04 16.09
CA ARG A 158 -15.99 6.90 14.81
C ARG A 158 -17.18 5.98 14.92
N GLU A 159 -17.00 4.81 15.53
CA GLU A 159 -18.07 3.83 15.73
C GLU A 159 -19.20 4.39 16.60
N GLU A 160 -18.87 5.11 17.68
CA GLU A 160 -19.85 5.78 18.56
C GLU A 160 -20.71 6.81 17.80
N PHE A 161 -20.13 7.51 16.82
CA PHE A 161 -20.80 8.52 16.01
C PHE A 161 -21.13 8.03 14.61
N GLU A 162 -21.53 6.75 14.45
CA GLU A 162 -22.06 6.20 13.18
C GLU A 162 -21.14 6.43 11.97
N MET A 163 -19.83 6.32 12.19
CA MET A 163 -18.77 6.52 11.19
C MET A 163 -18.67 7.94 10.64
N LEU A 164 -19.29 8.93 11.30
CA LEU A 164 -19.15 10.34 10.92
C LEU A 164 -17.68 10.79 11.00
N PRO A 165 -17.25 11.68 10.09
CA PRO A 165 -15.87 12.15 10.10
C PRO A 165 -15.58 13.08 11.28
N TRP A 166 -14.32 13.13 11.72
CA TRP A 166 -13.97 13.78 12.99
C TRP A 166 -14.33 15.27 13.13
N TRP A 167 -14.47 16.00 12.02
CA TRP A 167 -14.87 17.40 12.05
C TRP A 167 -16.37 17.60 12.34
N GLN A 168 -17.17 16.55 12.33
CA GLN A 168 -18.60 16.55 12.65
C GLN A 168 -18.91 16.06 14.07
N TRP A 169 -17.92 15.54 14.81
CA TRP A 169 -18.12 15.11 16.20
C TRP A 169 -18.39 16.28 17.16
N PRO A 170 -18.95 16.01 18.36
CA PRO A 170 -19.01 16.99 19.43
C PRO A 170 -17.62 17.55 19.77
N LEU A 171 -17.59 18.79 20.28
CA LEU A 171 -16.38 19.61 20.36
C LEU A 171 -15.24 18.94 21.14
N GLU A 172 -15.57 18.27 22.24
CA GLU A 172 -14.63 17.58 23.12
C GLU A 172 -13.89 16.43 22.42
N PHE A 173 -14.58 15.68 21.55
CA PHE A 173 -14.00 14.61 20.73
C PHE A 173 -13.25 15.19 19.53
N LYS A 174 -13.86 16.16 18.84
CA LYS A 174 -13.28 16.85 17.69
C LYS A 174 -11.93 17.48 18.03
N GLU A 175 -11.81 18.16 19.17
CA GLU A 175 -10.58 18.82 19.62
C GLU A 175 -9.63 17.91 20.41
N LYS A 176 -10.01 16.65 20.68
CA LYS A 176 -9.23 15.71 21.50
C LYS A 176 -8.85 16.30 22.86
N ARG A 177 -9.84 16.85 23.57
CA ARG A 177 -9.63 17.40 24.92
C ARG A 177 -9.55 16.24 25.92
N LEU A 178 -8.37 15.64 26.08
CA LEU A 178 -8.18 14.41 26.88
C LEU A 178 -8.78 14.50 28.29
N GLU A 179 -8.67 15.64 28.96
CA GLU A 179 -9.30 15.87 30.27
C GLU A 179 -10.82 15.70 30.23
N SER A 180 -11.48 16.20 29.19
CA SER A 180 -12.92 16.04 28.96
C SER A 180 -13.30 14.62 28.54
N LEU A 181 -12.36 13.85 27.97
CA LEU A 181 -12.58 12.49 27.51
C LEU A 181 -12.29 11.42 28.58
N LYS A 182 -11.76 11.78 29.76
CA LYS A 182 -11.35 10.80 30.79
C LYS A 182 -12.45 9.81 31.18
N SER A 183 -13.66 10.29 31.46
CA SER A 183 -14.79 9.41 31.79
C SER A 183 -15.13 8.51 30.62
N TRP A 184 -15.25 9.09 29.42
CA TRP A 184 -15.58 8.33 28.21
C TRP A 184 -14.55 7.23 27.90
N ILE A 185 -13.25 7.53 28.03
CA ILE A 185 -12.18 6.54 27.85
C ILE A 185 -12.32 5.39 28.85
N LYS A 186 -12.66 5.71 30.11
CA LYS A 186 -12.90 4.68 31.14
C LYS A 186 -14.13 3.83 30.78
N ASP A 187 -15.21 4.47 30.34
CA ASP A 187 -16.48 3.81 30.00
C ASP A 187 -16.40 2.98 28.70
N ARG A 188 -15.42 3.27 27.82
CA ARG A 188 -15.15 2.56 26.57
C ARG A 188 -13.83 1.79 26.59
N ASN A 189 -13.27 1.52 27.78
CA ASN A 189 -11.95 0.90 27.91
C ASN A 189 -11.86 -0.46 27.21
N GLU A 190 -12.90 -1.27 27.29
CA GLU A 190 -12.98 -2.57 26.60
C GLU A 190 -12.96 -2.43 25.08
N GLU A 191 -13.75 -1.51 24.52
CA GLU A 191 -13.76 -1.21 23.07
C GLU A 191 -12.38 -0.76 22.58
N ILE A 192 -11.75 0.13 23.34
CA ILE A 192 -10.40 0.63 23.03
C ILE A 192 -9.39 -0.52 23.11
N LEU A 193 -9.48 -1.36 24.14
CA LEU A 193 -8.61 -2.52 24.32
C LEU A 193 -8.74 -3.51 23.16
N LYS A 194 -9.96 -3.80 22.68
CA LYS A 194 -10.18 -4.64 21.49
C LYS A 194 -9.39 -4.14 20.28
N LYS A 195 -9.45 -2.84 19.99
CA LYS A 195 -8.68 -2.26 18.87
C LYS A 195 -7.17 -2.41 19.06
N ARG A 196 -6.67 -2.23 20.30
CA ARG A 196 -5.23 -2.39 20.61
C ARG A 196 -4.78 -3.84 20.48
N LEU A 197 -5.55 -4.79 21.00
CA LEU A 197 -5.25 -6.23 20.93
C LEU A 197 -5.17 -6.69 19.46
N ILE A 198 -6.13 -6.28 18.63
CA ILE A 198 -6.09 -6.56 17.18
C ILE A 198 -4.77 -6.06 16.56
N GLN A 199 -4.39 -4.80 16.81
CA GLN A 199 -3.16 -4.23 16.24
C GLN A 199 -1.90 -4.92 16.76
N TRP A 200 -1.85 -5.27 18.05
CA TRP A 200 -0.73 -6.01 18.63
C TRP A 200 -0.55 -7.40 18.00
N HIS A 201 -1.65 -8.13 17.80
CA HIS A 201 -1.60 -9.44 17.14
C HIS A 201 -1.25 -9.34 15.66
N LEU A 202 -1.80 -8.37 14.93
CA LEU A 202 -1.41 -8.10 13.53
C LEU A 202 0.10 -7.81 13.42
N ASP A 203 0.65 -6.99 14.32
CA ASP A 203 2.08 -6.70 14.34
C ASP A 203 2.93 -7.95 14.60
N ASN A 204 2.51 -8.80 15.53
CA ASN A 204 3.21 -10.04 15.83
C ASN A 204 3.15 -11.03 14.65
N GLN A 205 1.99 -11.17 14.01
CA GLN A 205 1.84 -12.03 12.83
C GLN A 205 2.67 -11.49 11.67
N TRP A 206 2.58 -10.20 11.37
CA TRP A 206 3.34 -9.60 10.28
C TRP A 206 4.86 -9.65 10.52
N ARG A 207 5.32 -9.45 11.76
CA ARG A 207 6.73 -9.65 12.12
C ARG A 207 7.20 -11.07 11.81
N THR A 208 6.37 -12.06 12.11
CA THR A 208 6.63 -13.47 11.77
C THR A 208 6.71 -13.67 10.25
N ILE A 209 5.81 -13.06 9.48
CA ILE A 209 5.83 -13.09 8.00
C ILE A 209 7.11 -12.45 7.45
N LYS A 210 7.51 -11.29 7.97
CA LYS A 210 8.73 -10.59 7.55
C LYS A 210 9.99 -11.41 7.84
N GLU A 211 10.09 -11.99 9.04
CA GLU A 211 11.19 -12.88 9.40
C GLU A 211 11.23 -14.13 8.52
N PHE A 212 10.07 -14.70 8.20
CA PHE A 212 9.96 -15.84 7.29
C PHE A 212 10.38 -15.49 5.87
N ALA A 213 9.92 -14.35 5.32
CA ALA A 213 10.34 -13.84 4.02
C ALA A 213 11.86 -13.68 3.93
N LYS A 214 12.46 -13.09 4.97
CA LYS A 214 13.91 -12.95 5.10
C LYS A 214 14.62 -14.32 5.11
N SER A 215 14.10 -15.31 5.85
CA SER A 215 14.67 -16.67 5.88
C SER A 215 14.61 -17.36 4.51
N LYS A 216 13.64 -16.97 3.68
CA LYS A 216 13.42 -17.49 2.32
C LYS A 216 14.09 -16.63 1.23
N ASN A 217 14.88 -15.62 1.61
CA ASN A 217 15.49 -14.66 0.69
C ASN A 217 14.49 -13.93 -0.22
N VAL A 218 13.26 -13.74 0.24
CA VAL A 218 12.22 -12.93 -0.41
C VAL A 218 12.17 -11.59 0.29
N LYS A 219 12.32 -10.49 -0.47
CA LYS A 219 12.20 -9.13 0.05
C LYS A 219 10.79 -8.60 -0.13
N LEU A 220 10.33 -7.86 0.87
CA LEU A 220 9.01 -7.24 0.89
C LEU A 220 9.08 -5.80 0.40
N ILE A 221 8.28 -5.47 -0.62
CA ILE A 221 8.12 -4.12 -1.15
C ILE A 221 6.73 -3.61 -0.75
N GLY A 222 6.69 -2.69 0.21
CA GLY A 222 5.47 -2.00 0.60
C GLY A 222 5.24 -0.72 -0.19
N ASP A 223 4.18 -0.04 0.15
CA ASP A 223 3.73 1.18 -0.51
C ASP A 223 3.30 2.23 0.50
N LEU A 224 3.69 3.49 0.27
CA LEU A 224 3.35 4.61 1.13
C LEU A 224 2.70 5.74 0.31
N PRO A 225 1.39 5.98 0.49
CA PRO A 225 0.71 7.14 -0.07
C PRO A 225 1.38 8.43 0.39
N PHE A 226 1.64 9.39 -0.51
CA PHE A 226 2.24 10.66 -0.09
C PHE A 226 1.35 11.37 0.92
N TYR A 227 0.07 11.56 0.58
CA TYR A 227 -0.92 12.19 1.44
C TYR A 227 -1.55 11.21 2.43
N VAL A 228 -2.31 11.75 3.38
CA VAL A 228 -3.14 10.98 4.32
C VAL A 228 -4.57 11.49 4.26
N SER A 229 -5.55 10.60 4.47
CA SER A 229 -6.97 10.97 4.46
C SER A 229 -7.28 12.06 5.48
N ARG A 230 -8.18 12.99 5.13
CA ARG A 230 -8.65 14.02 6.07
C ARG A 230 -9.27 13.37 7.30
N ASP A 231 -10.11 12.36 7.09
CA ASP A 231 -10.75 11.59 8.17
C ASP A 231 -9.83 10.46 8.64
N SER A 232 -8.75 10.81 9.34
CA SER A 232 -7.78 9.85 9.86
C SER A 232 -7.32 10.22 11.27
N ALA A 233 -6.85 9.22 12.02
CA ALA A 233 -6.17 9.41 13.30
C ALA A 233 -4.93 10.30 13.14
N ASP A 234 -4.22 10.19 12.00
CA ASP A 234 -3.06 11.04 11.67
C ASP A 234 -3.41 12.52 11.73
N VAL A 235 -4.49 12.90 11.03
CA VAL A 235 -4.93 14.29 10.91
C VAL A 235 -5.63 14.75 12.18
N TRP A 236 -6.54 13.94 12.74
CA TRP A 236 -7.27 14.29 13.95
C TRP A 236 -6.33 14.57 15.14
N SER A 237 -5.28 13.77 15.32
CA SER A 237 -4.31 13.94 16.41
C SER A 237 -3.23 14.97 16.13
N ASN A 238 -3.00 15.33 14.87
CA ASN A 238 -1.89 16.22 14.49
C ASN A 238 -2.34 17.40 13.61
N LYS A 239 -3.55 17.93 13.80
CA LYS A 239 -4.19 18.95 12.93
C LYS A 239 -3.26 20.08 12.49
N SER A 240 -2.40 20.56 13.39
CA SER A 240 -1.46 21.67 13.11
C SER A 240 -0.43 21.38 12.01
N LEU A 241 -0.22 20.11 11.64
CA LEU A 241 0.69 19.67 10.58
C LEU A 241 0.06 19.71 9.18
N PHE A 242 -1.24 20.00 9.08
CA PHE A 242 -2.07 19.88 7.88
C PHE A 242 -2.81 21.17 7.57
N SER A 243 -3.11 21.40 6.29
CA SER A 243 -3.81 22.61 5.79
C SER A 243 -5.29 22.64 6.15
N LEU A 244 -5.57 22.79 7.45
CA LEU A 244 -6.90 22.79 8.03
C LEU A 244 -7.22 24.07 8.79
N SER A 245 -8.48 24.48 8.75
CA SER A 245 -9.01 25.53 9.62
C SER A 245 -9.17 25.01 11.05
N GLN A 246 -9.42 25.90 12.01
CA GLN A 246 -9.73 25.48 13.39
C GLN A 246 -11.01 24.61 13.46
N LYS A 247 -11.96 24.83 12.55
CA LYS A 247 -13.16 24.00 12.40
C LYS A 247 -12.89 22.65 11.74
N GLY A 248 -11.68 22.42 11.24
CA GLY A 248 -11.28 21.19 10.57
C GLY A 248 -11.59 21.15 9.08
N ASP A 249 -12.03 22.26 8.49
CA ASP A 249 -12.23 22.41 7.04
C ASP A 249 -10.90 22.48 6.31
N LEU A 250 -10.87 21.98 5.07
CA LEU A 250 -9.69 22.10 4.23
C LEU A 250 -9.46 23.59 3.91
N LEU A 251 -8.29 24.11 4.26
CA LEU A 251 -7.82 25.39 3.73
C LEU A 251 -7.24 25.19 2.33
N PHE A 252 -6.52 24.08 2.16
CA PHE A 252 -6.03 23.62 0.88
C PHE A 252 -6.17 22.11 0.78
N GLN A 253 -6.34 21.64 -0.44
CA GLN A 253 -6.47 20.23 -0.76
C GLN A 253 -5.50 19.81 -1.87
N SER A 254 -5.20 18.53 -1.88
CA SER A 254 -4.32 17.89 -2.85
C SER A 254 -5.03 17.60 -4.17
N GLY A 255 -4.21 17.43 -5.20
CA GLY A 255 -4.66 17.00 -6.52
C GLY A 255 -3.49 17.02 -7.48
N VAL A 256 -3.81 16.94 -8.77
CA VAL A 256 -2.89 17.17 -9.88
C VAL A 256 -3.56 18.10 -10.90
N PRO A 257 -2.78 18.96 -11.59
CA PRO A 257 -3.33 19.86 -12.59
C PRO A 257 -3.92 19.07 -13.77
N PRO A 258 -4.70 19.73 -14.65
CA PRO A 258 -5.03 19.19 -15.95
C PRO A 258 -3.79 18.73 -16.72
N ASP A 259 -3.90 17.57 -17.35
CA ASP A 259 -2.88 17.00 -18.21
C ASP A 259 -3.53 16.34 -19.43
N TYR A 260 -2.72 15.63 -20.22
CA TYR A 260 -3.18 14.97 -21.45
C TYR A 260 -4.11 13.77 -21.18
N PHE A 261 -4.21 13.29 -19.94
CA PHE A 261 -5.14 12.23 -19.52
C PHE A 261 -6.42 12.80 -18.88
N SER A 262 -6.36 13.98 -18.25
CA SER A 262 -7.52 14.63 -17.63
C SER A 262 -7.59 16.13 -17.93
N SER A 263 -8.65 16.54 -18.63
CA SER A 263 -8.92 17.96 -18.95
C SER A 263 -9.20 18.85 -17.74
N THR A 264 -9.57 18.26 -16.60
CA THR A 264 -9.87 18.99 -15.34
C THR A 264 -8.86 18.71 -14.23
N GLY A 265 -7.85 17.88 -14.51
CA GLY A 265 -6.93 17.34 -13.51
C GLY A 265 -7.63 16.33 -12.62
N GLN A 266 -7.09 16.10 -11.43
CA GLN A 266 -7.74 15.24 -10.43
C GLN A 266 -7.70 15.94 -9.08
N LEU A 267 -8.85 16.00 -8.42
CA LEU A 267 -8.98 16.55 -7.07
C LEU A 267 -9.10 15.38 -6.10
N TRP A 268 -8.15 15.23 -5.18
CA TRP A 268 -8.11 14.06 -4.29
C TRP A 268 -8.72 14.33 -2.92
N GLY A 269 -8.95 15.60 -2.56
CA GLY A 269 -9.67 15.96 -1.34
C GLY A 269 -8.92 15.69 -0.03
N THR A 270 -7.63 15.37 -0.07
CA THR A 270 -6.81 15.19 1.13
C THR A 270 -6.13 16.50 1.54
N PRO A 271 -5.91 16.76 2.85
CA PRO A 271 -5.21 17.96 3.29
C PRO A 271 -3.75 17.93 2.84
N THR A 272 -3.25 19.08 2.39
CA THR A 272 -1.82 19.27 2.13
C THR A 272 -1.04 19.50 3.44
N TYR A 273 0.28 19.35 3.38
CA TYR A 273 1.14 19.52 4.55
C TYR A 273 1.48 20.99 4.83
N TYR A 274 1.44 21.39 6.10
CA TYR A 274 2.09 22.62 6.55
C TYR A 274 3.58 22.39 6.78
N TRP A 275 4.36 22.35 5.70
CA TRP A 275 5.80 22.05 5.73
C TRP A 275 6.61 22.89 6.71
N SER A 276 6.20 24.14 6.98
CA SER A 276 6.86 24.99 7.97
C SER A 276 6.78 24.42 9.39
N LYS A 277 5.68 23.77 9.76
CA LYS A 277 5.49 23.10 11.06
C LYS A 277 6.29 21.80 11.14
N HIS A 278 6.29 21.02 10.06
CA HIS A 278 7.15 19.83 9.95
C HIS A 278 8.64 20.19 10.06
N LYS A 279 9.09 21.26 9.41
CA LYS A 279 10.49 21.74 9.52
C LYS A 279 10.87 22.08 10.96
N ARG A 280 10.00 22.78 11.71
CA ARG A 280 10.27 23.18 13.10
C ARG A 280 10.48 21.98 14.03
N SER A 281 9.84 20.85 13.74
CA SER A 281 10.00 19.60 14.49
C SER A 281 11.04 18.65 13.87
N ASN A 282 11.88 19.11 12.94
CA ASN A 282 12.82 18.27 12.18
C ASN A 282 12.12 17.05 11.56
N PHE A 283 10.93 17.27 11.01
CA PHE A 283 10.08 16.28 10.36
C PHE A 283 9.67 15.09 11.24
N PHE A 284 9.53 15.30 12.55
CA PHE A 284 9.27 14.23 13.53
C PHE A 284 8.14 13.27 13.13
N TRP A 285 6.98 13.79 12.69
CA TRP A 285 5.84 12.96 12.27
C TRP A 285 6.18 12.09 11.05
N TRP A 286 6.77 12.69 10.01
CA TRP A 286 7.21 11.96 8.81
C TRP A 286 8.28 10.91 9.14
N ARG A 287 9.25 11.24 10.01
CA ARG A 287 10.27 10.30 10.46
C ARG A 287 9.67 9.09 11.17
N LYS A 288 8.69 9.31 12.07
CA LYS A 288 7.93 8.22 12.71
C LYS A 288 7.17 7.37 11.67
N ARG A 289 6.52 8.02 10.70
CA ARG A 289 5.80 7.33 9.62
C ARG A 289 6.74 6.43 8.81
N PHE A 290 7.89 6.94 8.37
CA PHE A 290 8.89 6.13 7.67
C PHE A 290 9.47 5.00 8.54
N LYS A 291 9.78 5.28 9.81
CA LYS A 291 10.26 4.25 10.74
C LYS A 291 9.29 3.08 10.80
N ARG A 292 8.00 3.37 10.98
CA ARG A 292 6.92 2.36 10.99
C ARG A 292 6.90 1.57 9.68
N GLN A 293 6.97 2.22 8.53
CA GLN A 293 6.97 1.51 7.25
C GLN A 293 8.19 0.59 7.11
N PHE A 294 9.39 1.01 7.51
CA PHE A 294 10.58 0.15 7.47
C PHE A 294 10.60 -0.95 8.54
N GLU A 295 9.82 -0.83 9.62
CA GLU A 295 9.52 -1.95 10.52
C GLU A 295 8.69 -3.01 9.78
N LEU A 296 7.78 -2.61 8.88
CA LEU A 296 6.92 -3.51 8.13
C LEU A 296 7.57 -4.12 6.87
N VAL A 297 8.38 -3.37 6.13
CA VAL A 297 8.90 -3.82 4.82
C VAL A 297 10.41 -3.66 4.67
N ASP A 298 10.98 -4.25 3.62
CA ASP A 298 12.41 -4.10 3.29
C ASP A 298 12.65 -2.90 2.38
N ILE A 299 11.71 -2.63 1.47
CA ILE A 299 11.75 -1.57 0.46
C ILE A 299 10.39 -0.89 0.43
N LEU A 300 10.38 0.43 0.24
CA LEU A 300 9.16 1.23 0.23
C LEU A 300 8.99 1.94 -1.12
N ARG A 301 7.91 1.65 -1.85
CA ARG A 301 7.43 2.55 -2.91
C ARG A 301 6.86 3.79 -2.24
N LEU A 302 7.34 4.97 -2.61
CA LEU A 302 6.73 6.23 -2.20
C LEU A 302 5.86 6.72 -3.35
N ASP A 303 4.55 6.52 -3.21
CA ASP A 303 3.54 7.00 -4.13
C ASP A 303 3.58 8.53 -4.24
N HIS A 304 3.35 9.05 -5.44
CA HIS A 304 3.39 10.47 -5.75
C HIS A 304 4.69 11.15 -5.30
N PHE A 305 5.84 10.50 -5.51
CA PHE A 305 7.17 10.97 -5.06
C PHE A 305 7.45 12.40 -5.51
N ARG A 306 6.93 12.80 -6.68
CA ARG A 306 7.08 14.14 -7.24
C ARG A 306 6.66 15.26 -6.27
N ALA A 307 5.72 14.98 -5.37
CA ALA A 307 5.29 15.91 -4.33
C ALA A 307 6.36 16.23 -3.28
N LEU A 308 7.44 15.45 -3.18
CA LEU A 308 8.62 15.80 -2.36
C LEU A 308 9.46 16.93 -2.98
N ALA A 309 9.43 17.13 -4.30
CA ALA A 309 10.04 18.30 -4.94
C ALA A 309 9.05 19.48 -4.95
N GLY A 310 7.84 19.21 -5.41
CA GLY A 310 6.74 20.18 -5.39
C GLY A 310 5.40 19.52 -5.64
N TYR A 311 4.36 20.06 -5.04
CA TYR A 311 3.00 19.51 -5.08
C TYR A 311 2.00 20.53 -5.61
N TRP A 312 0.96 20.03 -6.26
CA TRP A 312 -0.16 20.86 -6.69
C TRP A 312 -1.11 21.09 -5.52
N ARG A 313 -1.42 22.37 -5.26
CA ARG A 313 -2.25 22.80 -4.14
C ARG A 313 -3.46 23.56 -4.68
N VAL A 314 -4.64 23.10 -4.31
CA VAL A 314 -5.91 23.71 -4.69
C VAL A 314 -6.59 24.28 -3.45
N ASP A 315 -7.41 25.32 -3.60
CA ASP A 315 -8.22 25.87 -2.50
C ASP A 315 -9.20 24.81 -1.97
N GLY A 316 -9.43 24.80 -0.66
CA GLY A 316 -10.13 23.71 0.01
C GLY A 316 -11.64 23.58 -0.27
N ASP A 317 -12.27 24.62 -0.81
CA ASP A 317 -13.67 24.65 -1.25
C ASP A 317 -13.84 24.44 -2.77
N ALA A 318 -12.74 24.30 -3.50
CA ALA A 318 -12.77 24.05 -4.93
C ALA A 318 -13.40 22.68 -5.24
N THR A 319 -14.12 22.62 -6.36
CA THR A 319 -14.75 21.39 -6.89
C THR A 319 -13.95 20.74 -8.02
N THR A 320 -12.89 21.41 -8.51
CA THR A 320 -12.01 20.90 -9.58
C THR A 320 -10.55 21.23 -9.27
N ALA A 321 -9.61 20.53 -9.91
CA ALA A 321 -8.18 20.76 -9.71
C ALA A 321 -7.57 21.82 -10.65
N ILE A 322 -8.36 22.43 -11.53
CA ILE A 322 -7.90 23.39 -12.54
C ILE A 322 -7.19 24.58 -11.91
N ASN A 323 -7.79 25.15 -10.87
CA ASN A 323 -7.33 26.41 -10.25
C ASN A 323 -6.40 26.18 -9.06
N GLY A 324 -5.34 25.40 -9.26
CA GLY A 324 -4.30 25.17 -8.24
C GLY A 324 -3.00 25.92 -8.53
N LYS A 325 -2.01 25.69 -7.65
CA LYS A 325 -0.65 26.24 -7.76
C LYS A 325 0.39 25.20 -7.34
N TRP A 326 1.52 25.18 -8.03
CA TRP A 326 2.68 24.39 -7.62
C TRP A 326 3.36 25.02 -6.41
N ILE A 327 3.50 24.24 -5.34
CA ILE A 327 4.16 24.63 -4.10
C ILE A 327 5.39 23.76 -3.90
N ARG A 328 6.53 24.37 -3.58
CA ARG A 328 7.77 23.64 -3.29
C ARG A 328 7.67 22.88 -1.97
N SER A 329 8.15 21.64 -2.00
CA SER A 329 8.27 20.79 -0.82
C SER A 329 9.72 20.70 -0.35
N PRO A 330 9.97 20.46 0.94
CA PRO A 330 11.30 20.29 1.50
C PRO A 330 11.76 18.83 1.45
N GLY A 331 11.53 18.14 0.32
CA GLY A 331 11.82 16.72 0.20
C GLY A 331 13.29 16.39 0.38
N LYS A 332 14.20 17.25 -0.09
CA LYS A 332 15.64 17.06 0.09
C LYS A 332 16.01 17.05 1.58
N GLU A 333 15.50 17.99 2.37
CA GLU A 333 15.75 18.04 3.81
C GLU A 333 15.17 16.81 4.52
N LEU A 334 13.94 16.42 4.18
CA LEU A 334 13.30 15.22 4.73
C LEU A 334 14.11 13.95 4.44
N LEU A 335 14.48 13.71 3.18
CA LEU A 335 15.26 12.52 2.78
C LEU A 335 16.64 12.50 3.44
N ASN A 336 17.29 13.66 3.63
CA ASN A 336 18.55 13.74 4.38
C ASN A 336 18.39 13.36 5.86
N HIS A 337 17.29 13.77 6.51
CA HIS A 337 16.98 13.36 7.87
C HIS A 337 16.80 11.84 7.96
N LEU A 338 16.06 11.24 7.03
CA LEU A 338 15.86 9.79 6.97
C LEU A 338 17.17 9.04 6.75
N LYS A 339 18.02 9.53 5.84
CA LYS A 339 19.34 8.94 5.56
C LYS A 339 20.20 8.91 6.83
N LYS A 340 20.21 10.01 7.59
CA LYS A 340 20.92 10.13 8.86
C LYS A 340 20.37 9.20 9.94
N GLU A 341 19.05 9.10 10.05
CA GLU A 341 18.37 8.27 11.06
C GLU A 341 18.56 6.78 10.81
N LEU A 342 18.43 6.34 9.55
CA LEU A 342 18.64 4.96 9.13
C LEU A 342 20.13 4.58 9.05
N LYS A 343 21.05 5.55 9.22
CA LYS A 343 22.51 5.36 9.12
C LYS A 343 22.92 4.62 7.85
N THR A 344 22.29 4.96 6.73
CA THR A 344 22.51 4.31 5.44
C THR A 344 23.02 5.31 4.40
N ASP A 345 23.76 4.83 3.40
CA ASP A 345 24.10 5.63 2.24
C ASP A 345 22.99 5.68 1.18
N PHE A 346 22.14 4.65 1.17
CA PHE A 346 21.08 4.44 0.18
C PHE A 346 19.77 4.19 0.90
N LEU A 347 18.78 5.02 0.61
CA LEU A 347 17.43 4.82 1.11
C LEU A 347 16.78 3.67 0.32
N PRO A 348 16.19 2.66 0.98
CA PRO A 348 15.48 1.58 0.31
C PRO A 348 14.09 2.07 -0.14
N ILE A 349 14.07 3.08 -1.00
CA ILE A 349 12.86 3.73 -1.51
C ILE A 349 12.82 3.60 -3.03
N ILE A 350 11.69 3.18 -3.57
CA ILE A 350 11.35 3.29 -5.00
C ILE A 350 10.51 4.57 -5.16
N ALA A 351 10.94 5.46 -6.04
CA ALA A 351 10.20 6.67 -6.36
C ALA A 351 9.12 6.35 -7.40
N GLU A 352 7.85 6.54 -7.04
CA GLU A 352 6.76 6.63 -8.02
C GLU A 352 6.88 7.98 -8.72
N ASP A 353 7.45 7.96 -9.93
CA ASP A 353 7.73 9.13 -10.75
C ASP A 353 7.00 9.07 -12.11
N LEU A 354 5.73 8.65 -12.10
CA LEU A 354 4.88 8.62 -13.29
C LEU A 354 4.23 10.00 -13.56
N GLY A 355 3.66 10.13 -14.77
CA GLY A 355 3.05 11.37 -15.24
C GLY A 355 4.05 12.42 -15.71
N LEU A 356 3.62 13.69 -15.75
CA LEU A 356 4.47 14.81 -16.17
C LEU A 356 5.49 15.17 -15.07
N ILE A 357 6.73 14.72 -15.25
CA ILE A 357 7.83 14.95 -14.31
C ILE A 357 8.68 16.15 -14.73
N THR A 358 9.00 17.00 -13.75
CA THR A 358 9.81 18.22 -13.92
C THR A 358 11.27 17.97 -13.51
N LYS A 359 12.20 18.79 -14.02
CA LYS A 359 13.65 18.56 -13.82
C LYS A 359 14.09 18.52 -12.35
N ASP A 360 13.40 19.24 -11.47
CA ASP A 360 13.63 19.24 -10.03
C ASP A 360 13.29 17.90 -9.37
N VAL A 361 12.26 17.19 -9.85
CA VAL A 361 11.90 15.84 -9.40
C VAL A 361 12.97 14.84 -9.82
N GLU A 362 13.39 14.87 -11.09
CA GLU A 362 14.50 14.04 -11.59
C GLU A 362 15.77 14.26 -10.77
N THR A 363 16.12 15.54 -10.56
CA THR A 363 17.30 15.93 -9.78
C THR A 363 17.20 15.45 -8.34
N LEU A 364 16.02 15.51 -7.71
CA LEU A 364 15.82 14.99 -6.37
C LEU A 364 16.03 13.47 -6.32
N ARG A 365 15.39 12.73 -7.24
CA ARG A 365 15.51 11.27 -7.34
C ARG A 365 16.96 10.84 -7.57
N GLU A 366 17.66 11.47 -8.50
CA GLU A 366 19.06 11.17 -8.86
C GLU A 366 20.04 11.49 -7.73
N ASN A 367 19.87 12.62 -7.02
CA ASN A 367 20.72 12.99 -5.89
C ASN A 367 20.69 11.96 -4.76
N PHE A 368 19.55 11.30 -4.56
CA PHE A 368 19.38 10.22 -3.60
C PHE A 368 19.55 8.83 -4.20
N LYS A 369 19.82 8.73 -5.51
CA LYS A 369 19.98 7.49 -6.29
C LYS A 369 18.78 6.54 -6.10
N LEU A 370 17.58 7.10 -6.07
CA LEU A 370 16.35 6.32 -5.91
C LEU A 370 15.97 5.73 -7.28
N PRO A 371 15.64 4.43 -7.37
CA PRO A 371 15.07 3.86 -8.58
C PRO A 371 13.71 4.49 -8.87
N GLY A 372 13.48 4.87 -10.12
CA GLY A 372 12.17 5.30 -10.61
C GLY A 372 11.35 4.13 -11.16
N MET A 373 10.16 4.41 -11.69
CA MET A 373 9.25 3.41 -12.25
C MET A 373 9.09 3.56 -13.77
N LYS A 374 8.86 2.44 -14.45
CA LYS A 374 8.54 2.39 -15.88
C LYS A 374 7.40 1.40 -16.12
N ILE A 375 6.31 1.85 -16.75
CA ILE A 375 5.13 1.03 -17.00
C ILE A 375 5.02 0.77 -18.51
N LEU A 376 5.15 -0.49 -18.93
CA LEU A 376 5.21 -0.84 -20.35
C LEU A 376 3.89 -0.59 -21.08
N GLN A 377 2.74 -0.70 -20.41
CA GLN A 377 1.44 -0.35 -21.00
C GLN A 377 1.36 1.12 -21.46
N PHE A 378 2.23 2.00 -20.95
CA PHE A 378 2.30 3.41 -21.37
C PHE A 378 3.28 3.66 -22.54
N ALA A 379 3.95 2.62 -23.05
CA ALA A 379 5.04 2.77 -24.02
C ALA A 379 4.58 2.98 -25.47
N PHE A 380 3.35 2.61 -25.81
CA PHE A 380 2.90 2.45 -27.20
C PHE A 380 1.91 3.53 -27.64
N ASP A 381 2.27 4.80 -27.44
CA ASP A 381 1.49 5.98 -27.87
C ASP A 381 1.88 6.51 -29.26
N GLY A 382 2.74 5.78 -29.98
CA GLY A 382 3.27 6.18 -31.30
C GLY A 382 4.45 7.16 -31.25
N ASN A 383 4.83 7.66 -30.07
CA ASN A 383 5.99 8.54 -29.92
C ASN A 383 7.27 7.70 -29.73
N GLU A 384 8.20 7.74 -30.69
CA GLU A 384 9.46 6.99 -30.59
C GLU A 384 10.35 7.41 -29.41
N ASN A 385 10.16 8.61 -28.88
CA ASN A 385 10.86 9.14 -27.71
C ASN A 385 10.12 8.86 -26.39
N ASN A 386 9.05 8.06 -26.42
CA ASN A 386 8.30 7.73 -25.22
C ASN A 386 9.24 7.08 -24.18
N PRO A 387 9.32 7.63 -22.95
CA PRO A 387 10.29 7.21 -21.95
C PRO A 387 9.99 5.82 -21.34
N TYR A 388 8.86 5.20 -21.69
CA TYR A 388 8.46 3.85 -21.27
C TYR A 388 8.81 2.77 -22.31
N LEU A 389 9.20 3.14 -23.54
CA LEU A 389 9.69 2.18 -24.53
C LEU A 389 10.96 1.50 -24.03
N PRO A 390 11.10 0.16 -24.10
CA PRO A 390 12.30 -0.53 -23.61
C PRO A 390 13.62 0.00 -24.16
N LYS A 391 13.64 0.44 -25.42
CA LYS A 391 14.83 1.06 -26.06
C LYS A 391 15.27 2.37 -25.40
N ASN A 392 14.34 3.10 -24.77
CA ASN A 392 14.55 4.39 -24.11
C ASN A 392 14.76 4.26 -22.59
N ILE A 393 14.62 3.05 -22.01
CA ILE A 393 14.88 2.81 -20.59
C ILE A 393 16.39 2.63 -20.39
N GLU A 394 17.07 3.76 -20.18
CA GLU A 394 18.52 3.78 -20.02
C GLU A 394 18.98 3.47 -18.58
N GLY A 395 20.01 2.63 -18.46
CA GLY A 395 20.63 2.30 -17.18
C GLY A 395 19.86 1.30 -16.34
N GLU A 396 20.30 1.12 -15.09
CA GLU A 396 19.84 0.04 -14.21
C GLU A 396 18.91 0.55 -13.09
N ASN A 397 18.87 1.85 -12.83
CA ASN A 397 18.20 2.44 -11.66
C ASN A 397 16.69 2.64 -11.89
N TRP A 398 16.01 1.55 -12.24
CA TRP A 398 14.58 1.51 -12.57
C TRP A 398 13.93 0.24 -12.06
N VAL A 399 12.66 0.34 -11.73
CA VAL A 399 11.75 -0.80 -11.60
C VAL A 399 10.79 -0.77 -12.79
N VAL A 400 10.81 -1.81 -13.60
CA VAL A 400 9.95 -1.93 -14.79
C VAL A 400 8.78 -2.83 -14.47
N TYR A 401 7.60 -2.43 -14.92
CA TYR A 401 6.34 -3.14 -14.76
C TYR A 401 5.67 -3.36 -16.12
N THR A 402 4.91 -4.45 -16.26
CA THR A 402 3.90 -4.52 -17.33
C THR A 402 2.85 -3.43 -17.10
N GLY A 403 2.13 -3.55 -16.00
CA GLY A 403 1.15 -2.61 -15.43
C GLY A 403 1.27 -2.55 -13.91
N THR A 404 0.59 -1.59 -13.29
CA THR A 404 0.42 -1.49 -11.82
C THR A 404 -0.97 -1.98 -11.40
N HIS A 405 -1.35 -1.74 -10.16
CA HIS A 405 -2.70 -2.04 -9.66
C HIS A 405 -3.79 -1.11 -10.21
N ASP A 406 -3.42 0.08 -10.70
CA ASP A 406 -4.33 1.06 -11.31
C ASP A 406 -4.60 0.77 -12.80
N ASN A 407 -3.78 -0.09 -13.38
CA ASN A 407 -3.85 -0.45 -14.78
C ASN A 407 -4.87 -1.57 -15.02
N SER A 408 -5.38 -1.60 -16.24
CA SER A 408 -6.04 -2.80 -16.79
C SER A 408 -5.06 -3.96 -16.82
N THR A 409 -5.53 -5.20 -16.77
CA THR A 409 -4.66 -6.35 -17.04
C THR A 409 -4.09 -6.23 -18.45
N SER A 410 -2.91 -6.81 -18.69
CA SER A 410 -2.26 -6.68 -19.99
C SER A 410 -3.07 -7.33 -21.11
N THR A 411 -3.88 -8.34 -20.82
CA THR A 411 -4.87 -8.92 -21.75
C THR A 411 -5.92 -7.89 -22.15
N SER A 412 -6.63 -7.28 -21.20
CA SER A 412 -7.73 -6.34 -21.52
C SER A 412 -7.22 -4.99 -22.01
N TRP A 413 -6.04 -4.56 -21.53
CA TRP A 413 -5.31 -3.41 -22.10
C TRP A 413 -5.12 -3.61 -23.60
N TRP A 414 -4.59 -4.77 -24.01
CA TRP A 414 -4.39 -5.08 -25.42
C TRP A 414 -5.71 -5.05 -26.18
N GLU A 415 -6.75 -5.70 -25.66
CA GLU A 415 -8.08 -5.72 -26.29
C GLU A 415 -8.64 -4.31 -26.50
N SER A 416 -8.42 -3.40 -25.55
CA SER A 416 -8.89 -2.01 -25.59
C SER A 416 -8.13 -1.11 -26.58
N LEU A 417 -6.95 -1.50 -27.06
CA LEU A 417 -6.18 -0.70 -28.01
C LEU A 417 -6.88 -0.58 -29.37
N GLU A 418 -6.74 0.59 -29.99
CA GLU A 418 -7.19 0.80 -31.37
C GLU A 418 -6.41 -0.08 -32.36
N ASP A 419 -7.07 -0.52 -33.43
CA ASP A 419 -6.50 -1.46 -34.41
C ASP A 419 -5.20 -0.96 -35.05
N HIS A 420 -5.10 0.35 -35.29
CA HIS A 420 -3.89 0.95 -35.87
C HIS A 420 -2.69 0.89 -34.90
N VAL A 421 -2.94 1.02 -33.59
CA VAL A 421 -1.92 0.87 -32.55
C VAL A 421 -1.49 -0.59 -32.43
N LYS A 422 -2.44 -1.53 -32.38
CA LYS A 422 -2.17 -2.98 -32.37
C LYS A 422 -1.30 -3.39 -33.56
N LYS A 423 -1.66 -2.93 -34.77
CA LYS A 423 -0.89 -3.20 -35.98
C LYS A 423 0.53 -2.64 -35.89
N SER A 424 0.68 -1.40 -35.45
CA SER A 424 2.01 -0.80 -35.24
C SER A 424 2.84 -1.60 -34.24
N ILE A 425 2.23 -2.14 -33.18
CA ILE A 425 2.94 -2.98 -32.21
C ILE A 425 3.36 -4.30 -32.85
N LEU A 426 2.48 -4.98 -33.58
CA LEU A 426 2.79 -6.24 -34.27
C LEU A 426 3.88 -6.09 -35.34
N ASP A 427 3.90 -4.97 -36.06
CA ASP A 427 4.87 -4.71 -37.13
C ASP A 427 6.27 -4.38 -36.57
N ASN A 428 6.35 -3.74 -35.40
CA ASN A 428 7.61 -3.23 -34.82
C ASN A 428 8.12 -4.03 -33.62
N HIS A 429 7.29 -4.88 -33.04
CA HIS A 429 7.59 -5.67 -31.85
C HIS A 429 7.09 -7.10 -32.06
N ASN A 430 7.86 -8.10 -31.61
CA ASN A 430 7.51 -9.53 -31.76
C ASN A 430 6.38 -9.96 -30.81
N PHE A 431 5.22 -9.29 -30.86
CA PHE A 431 4.03 -9.70 -30.13
C PHE A 431 3.42 -10.95 -30.78
N ASN A 432 2.87 -11.82 -29.95
CA ASN A 432 2.16 -13.03 -30.36
C ASN A 432 0.74 -13.01 -29.76
N GLN A 433 0.13 -14.18 -29.56
CA GLN A 433 -1.25 -14.28 -29.07
C GLN A 433 -1.40 -13.93 -27.58
N ASP A 434 -0.31 -13.81 -26.81
CA ASP A 434 -0.36 -13.51 -25.38
C ASP A 434 0.33 -12.17 -25.06
N PRO A 435 -0.43 -11.05 -25.09
CA PRO A 435 0.15 -9.72 -24.85
C PRO A 435 0.76 -9.58 -23.46
N SER A 436 0.24 -10.31 -22.46
CA SER A 436 0.78 -10.31 -21.10
C SER A 436 2.20 -10.86 -21.09
N TRP A 437 2.43 -12.03 -21.71
CA TRP A 437 3.77 -12.61 -21.80
C TRP A 437 4.71 -11.84 -22.73
N ASN A 438 4.19 -11.16 -23.76
CA ASN A 438 5.00 -10.26 -24.59
C ASN A 438 5.55 -9.07 -23.78
N LEU A 439 4.70 -8.41 -22.98
CA LEU A 439 5.15 -7.33 -22.10
C LEU A 439 6.10 -7.83 -21.02
N ILE A 440 5.85 -9.02 -20.45
CA ILE A 440 6.77 -9.65 -19.48
C ILE A 440 8.15 -9.82 -20.09
N GLU A 441 8.24 -10.44 -21.27
CA GLU A 441 9.51 -10.66 -21.96
C GLU A 441 10.24 -9.35 -22.28
N MET A 442 9.52 -8.35 -22.83
CA MET A 442 10.09 -7.03 -23.11
C MET A 442 10.65 -6.34 -21.87
N GLY A 443 9.92 -6.41 -20.75
CA GLY A 443 10.38 -5.86 -19.48
C GLY A 443 11.61 -6.59 -18.94
N MET A 444 11.64 -7.92 -19.07
CA MET A 444 12.79 -8.73 -18.65
C MET A 444 14.05 -8.45 -19.48
N GLN A 445 13.93 -8.09 -20.75
CA GLN A 445 15.07 -7.71 -21.61
C GLN A 445 15.79 -6.43 -21.17
N THR A 446 15.12 -5.54 -20.44
CA THR A 446 15.68 -4.24 -20.04
C THR A 446 16.92 -4.36 -19.13
N LYS A 447 17.64 -3.25 -18.94
CA LYS A 447 18.74 -3.16 -17.98
C LYS A 447 18.29 -2.87 -16.54
N ALA A 448 17.00 -2.60 -16.32
CA ALA A 448 16.43 -2.28 -15.02
C ALA A 448 16.77 -3.34 -13.94
N CYS A 449 17.12 -2.86 -12.74
CA CYS A 449 17.53 -3.71 -11.62
C CYS A 449 16.41 -4.63 -11.13
N LEU A 450 15.16 -4.24 -11.32
CA LEU A 450 14.01 -5.05 -10.93
C LEU A 450 12.94 -4.99 -12.03
N PHE A 451 12.40 -6.16 -12.36
CA PHE A 451 11.20 -6.29 -13.17
C PHE A 451 10.09 -6.90 -12.31
N ILE A 452 8.89 -6.32 -12.34
CA ILE A 452 7.73 -6.76 -11.57
C ILE A 452 6.54 -6.92 -12.50
N SER A 453 5.88 -8.06 -12.43
CA SER A 453 4.59 -8.28 -13.10
C SER A 453 3.49 -8.43 -12.04
N PRO A 454 2.29 -7.84 -12.22
CA PRO A 454 1.10 -8.27 -11.50
C PRO A 454 0.88 -9.77 -11.69
N LEU A 455 0.36 -10.44 -10.67
CA LEU A 455 0.04 -11.86 -10.77
C LEU A 455 -1.00 -12.14 -11.86
N GLN A 456 -1.93 -11.20 -12.08
CA GLN A 456 -2.93 -11.29 -13.15
C GLN A 456 -2.30 -11.48 -14.54
N ASP A 457 -1.21 -10.76 -14.83
CA ASP A 457 -0.52 -10.84 -16.12
C ASP A 457 0.25 -12.15 -16.29
N ILE A 458 0.85 -12.68 -15.22
CA ILE A 458 1.53 -13.99 -15.24
C ILE A 458 0.52 -15.10 -15.57
N LEU A 459 -0.73 -14.93 -15.12
CA LEU A 459 -1.84 -15.84 -15.35
C LEU A 459 -2.66 -15.50 -16.61
N SER A 460 -2.26 -14.47 -17.37
CA SER A 460 -2.95 -13.95 -18.56
C SER A 460 -4.44 -13.67 -18.36
N LEU A 461 -4.82 -13.16 -17.18
CA LEU A 461 -6.23 -12.87 -16.82
C LEU A 461 -6.74 -11.57 -17.45
N ASP A 462 -8.05 -11.48 -17.63
CA ASP A 462 -8.75 -10.27 -18.10
C ASP A 462 -9.18 -9.34 -16.94
N ASP A 463 -9.88 -8.26 -17.26
CA ASP A 463 -10.27 -7.20 -16.33
C ASP A 463 -11.36 -7.62 -15.35
N SER A 464 -11.92 -8.83 -15.44
CA SER A 464 -12.68 -9.42 -14.32
C SER A 464 -11.82 -9.54 -13.05
N CYS A 465 -10.50 -9.51 -13.21
CA CYS A 465 -9.49 -9.60 -12.16
C CYS A 465 -8.72 -8.28 -11.94
N ARG A 466 -9.16 -7.18 -12.56
CA ARG A 466 -8.54 -5.85 -12.38
C ARG A 466 -8.68 -5.41 -10.93
N LEU A 467 -7.60 -4.87 -10.37
CA LEU A 467 -7.58 -4.51 -8.94
C LEU A 467 -8.18 -3.12 -8.69
N ASN A 468 -7.91 -2.13 -9.55
CA ASN A 468 -8.47 -0.80 -9.42
C ASN A 468 -8.70 -0.13 -10.78
N THR A 469 -9.78 0.63 -10.88
CA THR A 469 -10.04 1.58 -11.96
C THR A 469 -10.03 2.99 -11.37
N PRO A 470 -8.96 3.78 -11.58
CA PRO A 470 -8.89 5.14 -11.06
C PRO A 470 -10.10 5.99 -11.46
N GLY A 471 -10.63 6.73 -10.48
CA GLY A 471 -11.81 7.59 -10.68
C GLY A 471 -13.16 6.90 -10.47
N THR A 472 -13.19 5.62 -10.12
CA THR A 472 -14.42 4.90 -9.73
C THR A 472 -14.40 4.51 -8.25
N THR A 473 -15.57 4.24 -7.68
CA THR A 473 -15.74 3.77 -6.29
C THR A 473 -16.20 2.32 -6.20
N ASP A 474 -16.74 1.78 -7.29
CA ASP A 474 -17.40 0.48 -7.30
C ASP A 474 -16.46 -0.59 -7.85
N ASN A 475 -16.53 -1.80 -7.28
CA ASN A 475 -15.81 -2.99 -7.73
C ASN A 475 -14.27 -2.89 -7.74
N ASN A 476 -13.69 -1.96 -6.98
CA ASN A 476 -12.24 -1.88 -6.78
C ASN A 476 -11.80 -2.70 -5.56
N TRP A 477 -10.54 -3.15 -5.57
CA TRP A 477 -9.83 -3.81 -4.46
C TRP A 477 -10.39 -5.17 -4.02
N ARG A 478 -11.33 -5.71 -4.79
CA ARG A 478 -12.06 -6.93 -4.44
C ARG A 478 -11.50 -8.20 -5.04
N TRP A 479 -10.55 -8.13 -5.98
CA TRP A 479 -10.06 -9.34 -6.64
C TRP A 479 -9.35 -10.29 -5.67
N ILE A 480 -9.79 -11.56 -5.68
CA ILE A 480 -9.15 -12.70 -5.00
C ILE A 480 -8.78 -13.76 -6.03
N LEU A 481 -7.58 -14.34 -5.90
CA LEU A 481 -7.21 -15.53 -6.66
C LEU A 481 -8.09 -16.72 -6.25
N ASN A 482 -9.02 -17.09 -7.13
CA ASN A 482 -9.93 -18.23 -6.93
C ASN A 482 -9.31 -19.61 -7.25
N LYS A 483 -7.98 -19.69 -7.26
CA LYS A 483 -7.20 -20.92 -7.53
C LYS A 483 -6.24 -21.15 -6.36
N SER A 484 -5.96 -22.41 -6.05
CA SER A 484 -4.93 -22.73 -5.08
C SER A 484 -3.54 -22.37 -5.62
N LEU A 485 -2.59 -22.14 -4.72
CA LEU A 485 -1.23 -21.76 -5.11
C LEU A 485 -0.48 -22.89 -5.85
N GLU A 486 -0.87 -24.15 -5.65
CA GLU A 486 -0.35 -25.31 -6.40
C GLU A 486 -0.75 -25.26 -7.88
N ILE A 487 -1.96 -24.80 -8.19
CA ILE A 487 -2.47 -24.76 -9.57
C ILE A 487 -1.66 -23.76 -10.42
N ILE A 488 -1.28 -22.63 -9.82
CA ILE A 488 -0.55 -21.55 -10.51
C ILE A 488 0.97 -21.73 -10.51
N GLU A 489 1.49 -22.76 -9.83
CA GLU A 489 2.94 -22.98 -9.70
C GLU A 489 3.64 -23.15 -11.05
N LYS A 490 2.96 -23.77 -12.03
CA LYS A 490 3.48 -23.92 -13.40
C LYS A 490 3.75 -22.56 -14.07
N ASP A 491 2.90 -21.55 -13.79
CA ASP A 491 2.98 -20.23 -14.39
C ASP A 491 4.11 -19.42 -13.73
N LEU A 492 4.26 -19.56 -12.40
CA LEU A 492 5.40 -19.02 -11.65
C LEU A 492 6.74 -19.62 -12.13
N LYS A 493 6.76 -20.92 -12.41
CA LYS A 493 7.95 -21.60 -12.93
C LYS A 493 8.31 -21.10 -14.33
N LYS A 494 7.33 -20.98 -15.24
CA LYS A 494 7.53 -20.38 -16.57
C LYS A 494 8.08 -18.95 -16.46
N TYR A 495 7.56 -18.14 -15.53
CA TYR A 495 8.00 -16.77 -15.27
C TYR A 495 9.47 -16.72 -14.80
N SER A 496 9.82 -17.63 -13.88
CA SER A 496 11.18 -17.80 -13.39
C SER A 496 12.16 -18.24 -14.48
N GLU A 497 11.79 -19.24 -15.28
CA GLU A 497 12.61 -19.76 -16.38
C GLU A 497 12.91 -18.67 -17.41
N LEU A 498 11.91 -17.89 -17.82
CA LEU A 498 12.12 -16.74 -18.70
C LEU A 498 13.05 -15.69 -18.06
N GLY A 499 12.87 -15.40 -16.76
CA GLY A 499 13.76 -14.50 -16.04
C GLY A 499 15.21 -14.98 -15.97
N LYS A 500 15.43 -16.30 -15.91
CA LYS A 500 16.76 -16.91 -15.95
C LYS A 500 17.45 -16.60 -17.27
N ASP A 501 16.74 -16.72 -18.38
CA ASP A 501 17.27 -16.48 -19.73
C ASP A 501 17.72 -15.01 -19.90
N TYR A 502 17.08 -14.08 -19.18
CA TYR A 502 17.45 -12.67 -19.13
C TYR A 502 18.35 -12.28 -17.93
N GLY A 503 18.90 -13.26 -17.21
CA GLY A 503 19.88 -13.04 -16.14
C GLY A 503 19.32 -12.37 -14.88
N ARG A 504 18.08 -12.70 -14.50
CA ARG A 504 17.35 -12.09 -13.36
C ARG A 504 17.20 -12.98 -12.13
N LEU A 505 17.88 -14.13 -12.05
CA LEU A 505 17.79 -15.07 -10.92
C LEU A 505 18.99 -15.04 -9.96
#